data_AF-A0A2S6A735-F1
#
_entry.id   AF-A0A2S6A735-F1
#
_cell.length_a   1.000
_cell.length_b   1.000
_cell.length_c   1.000
_cell.angle_alpha   90.00
_cell.angle_beta   90.00
_cell.angle_gamma   90.00
#
_symmetry.space_group_name_H-M   'P 1'
#
loop_
_entity.id
_entity.type
_entity.pdbx_description
1 polymer ?
#
loop_
_entity_poly.entity_id
_entity_poly.type
_entity_poly.pdbx_seq_one_letter_code
_entity_poly.pdbx_strand_id
1 'polypeptide(L)'
;MKHGRNHFQNQSQRLDRIGSARGVVERFVVHSLDTEGRIPGERAFLVRQSDRDDDQRPRLAQLAARDDLMTRLWHRCSYSVFVTAGGVRATTTPIDYVALVLLLIVVITGVAPTIFVNLIGEGYDYRTTVALWFRGLFGGNPEVSSMVGAPLIYRIHATAAWAIWIVWPFSRLVHAWSLPVWYLWRPYIVYRDRVATVPHEPGTSGRRWRSIGSRY
;
A
#
# COMPACT_ATOMS: atom_id res chain seq x y z
N MET A 1 14.43 -60.76 16.80
CA MET A 1 13.84 -59.93 17.88
C MET A 1 14.95 -59.45 18.81
N LYS A 2 14.90 -58.20 19.30
CA LYS A 2 15.85 -57.48 20.20
C LYS A 2 16.82 -56.50 19.49
N HIS A 3 16.33 -55.31 19.12
CA HIS A 3 17.21 -54.12 19.08
C HIS A 3 16.53 -52.74 19.28
N GLY A 4 15.30 -52.67 19.81
CA GLY A 4 14.53 -51.42 19.89
C GLY A 4 14.19 -50.91 21.30
N ARG A 5 14.93 -51.25 22.36
CA ARG A 5 14.57 -50.90 23.76
C ARG A 5 15.46 -49.88 24.47
N ASN A 6 16.60 -49.49 23.89
CA ASN A 6 17.60 -48.70 24.63
C ASN A 6 17.36 -47.17 24.57
N HIS A 7 16.55 -46.67 23.63
CA HIS A 7 16.35 -45.22 23.46
C HIS A 7 15.31 -44.62 24.42
N PHE A 8 14.35 -45.40 24.91
CA PHE A 8 13.29 -44.88 25.80
C PHE A 8 13.74 -44.73 27.26
N GLN A 9 14.73 -45.51 27.69
CA GLN A 9 15.18 -45.52 29.09
C GLN A 9 16.09 -44.33 29.44
N ASN A 10 16.70 -43.70 28.44
CA ASN A 10 17.54 -42.51 28.61
C ASN A 10 16.71 -41.24 28.84
N GLN A 11 15.50 -41.15 28.26
CA GLN A 11 14.68 -39.94 28.38
C GLN A 11 13.97 -39.80 29.74
N SER A 12 13.57 -40.89 30.39
CA SER A 12 12.89 -40.81 31.70
C SER A 12 13.82 -40.30 32.82
N GLN A 13 15.09 -40.74 32.83
CA GLN A 13 16.05 -40.30 33.85
C GLN A 13 16.41 -38.81 33.77
N ARG A 14 16.18 -38.17 32.62
CA ARG A 14 16.51 -36.75 32.42
C ARG A 14 15.42 -35.80 32.93
N LEU A 15 14.19 -36.27 33.10
CA LEU A 15 13.07 -35.44 33.57
C LEU A 15 12.96 -35.40 35.11
N ASP A 16 13.41 -36.43 35.82
CA ASP A 16 13.34 -36.49 37.28
C ASP A 16 14.30 -35.51 37.99
N ARG A 17 15.40 -35.09 37.34
CA ARG A 17 16.35 -34.12 37.92
C ARG A 17 15.87 -32.67 37.96
N ILE A 18 14.86 -32.31 37.18
CA ILE A 18 14.46 -30.90 36.98
C ILE A 18 13.35 -30.48 37.98
N GLY A 19 12.62 -31.43 38.57
CA GLY A 19 11.51 -31.13 39.51
C GLY A 19 11.90 -30.79 40.95
N SER A 20 13.11 -31.13 41.39
CA SER A 20 13.47 -31.08 42.83
C SER A 20 13.83 -29.67 43.35
N ALA A 21 14.28 -28.75 42.50
CA ALA A 21 14.80 -27.46 42.95
C ALA A 21 13.74 -26.37 43.19
N ARG A 22 12.50 -26.53 42.69
CA ARG A 22 11.45 -25.50 42.81
C ARG A 22 10.70 -25.52 44.15
N GLY A 23 10.67 -26.64 44.86
CA GLY A 23 9.86 -26.79 46.08
C GLY A 23 10.43 -26.15 47.36
N VAL A 24 11.71 -25.80 47.38
CA VAL A 24 12.38 -25.29 48.60
C VAL A 24 12.19 -23.78 48.78
N VAL A 25 12.21 -23.02 47.69
CA VAL A 25 12.13 -21.54 47.73
C VAL A 25 10.71 -21.08 48.06
N GLU A 26 9.70 -21.78 47.54
CA GLU A 26 8.29 -21.43 47.73
C GLU A 26 7.85 -21.60 49.21
N ARG A 27 8.46 -22.55 49.93
CA ARG A 27 8.17 -22.79 51.35
C ARG A 27 8.77 -21.72 52.28
N PHE A 28 9.87 -21.07 51.89
CA PHE A 28 10.52 -20.05 52.71
C PHE A 28 9.82 -18.69 52.64
N VAL A 29 9.27 -18.34 51.46
CA VAL A 29 8.58 -17.05 51.27
C VAL A 29 7.27 -16.97 52.06
N VAL A 30 6.53 -18.07 52.17
CA VAL A 30 5.24 -18.08 52.88
C VAL A 30 5.41 -17.91 54.40
N HIS A 31 6.56 -18.29 54.98
CA HIS A 31 6.79 -18.18 56.42
C HIS A 31 7.20 -16.76 56.87
N SER A 32 7.61 -15.87 55.96
CA SER A 32 8.18 -14.55 56.34
C SER A 32 7.16 -13.41 56.40
N LEU A 33 5.90 -13.61 56.01
CA LEU A 33 4.90 -12.54 55.92
C LEU A 33 3.99 -12.40 57.14
N ASP A 34 4.21 -13.19 58.20
CA ASP A 34 3.29 -13.27 59.34
C ASP A 34 3.65 -12.33 60.51
N THR A 35 4.70 -11.51 60.39
CA THR A 35 5.31 -10.78 61.53
C THR A 35 5.24 -9.26 61.48
N GLU A 36 4.29 -8.64 60.76
CA GLU A 36 4.06 -7.19 60.85
C GLU A 36 2.57 -6.83 60.88
N GLY A 37 2.01 -6.72 62.09
CA GLY A 37 0.63 -6.30 62.28
C GLY A 37 0.36 -5.76 63.68
N ARG A 38 0.72 -4.50 63.95
CA ARG A 38 0.33 -3.83 65.21
C ARG A 38 0.23 -2.30 65.11
N ILE A 39 -0.62 -1.76 64.22
CA ILE A 39 -1.19 -0.41 64.40
C ILE A 39 -2.68 -0.43 63.99
N PRO A 40 -3.63 -0.24 64.93
CA PRO A 40 -5.08 -0.42 64.69
C PRO A 40 -5.75 0.70 63.87
N GLY A 41 -5.00 1.70 63.39
CA GLY A 41 -5.51 2.77 62.50
C GLY A 41 -5.04 2.68 61.05
N GLU A 42 -3.87 2.08 60.81
CA GLU A 42 -3.31 1.97 59.45
C GLU A 42 -4.10 1.01 58.57
N ARG A 43 -4.62 -0.09 59.12
CA ARG A 43 -5.39 -1.07 58.32
C ARG A 43 -6.64 -0.46 57.71
N ALA A 44 -7.37 0.39 58.44
CA ALA A 44 -8.57 1.03 57.91
C ALA A 44 -8.25 2.09 56.85
N PHE A 45 -7.13 2.80 57.02
CA PHE A 45 -6.65 3.78 56.04
C PHE A 45 -6.10 3.10 54.77
N LEU A 46 -5.27 2.06 54.93
CA LEU A 46 -4.71 1.28 53.83
C LEU A 46 -5.78 0.48 53.08
N VAL A 47 -6.80 -0.06 53.75
CA VAL A 47 -7.95 -0.71 53.08
C VAL A 47 -8.76 0.31 52.29
N ARG A 48 -9.04 1.51 52.85
CA ARG A 48 -9.74 2.58 52.13
C ARG A 48 -8.91 3.18 50.99
N GLN A 49 -7.58 3.16 51.09
CA GLN A 49 -6.68 3.60 50.03
C GLN A 49 -6.57 2.53 48.93
N SER A 50 -6.46 1.25 49.30
CA SER A 50 -6.52 0.11 48.39
C SER A 50 -7.84 0.06 47.60
N ASP A 51 -8.99 0.31 48.24
CA ASP A 51 -10.29 0.37 47.56
C ASP A 51 -10.38 1.55 46.57
N ARG A 52 -9.80 2.70 46.91
CA ARG A 52 -9.72 3.86 46.00
C ARG A 52 -8.81 3.60 44.81
N ASP A 53 -7.71 2.89 45.03
CA ASP A 53 -6.77 2.52 43.97
C ASP A 53 -7.38 1.46 43.04
N ASP A 54 -8.15 0.49 43.57
CA ASP A 54 -8.84 -0.55 42.78
C ASP A 54 -9.93 -0.01 41.85
N ASP A 55 -10.66 1.04 42.25
CA ASP A 55 -11.64 1.71 41.38
C ASP A 55 -10.97 2.51 40.24
N GLN A 56 -9.73 2.99 40.48
CA GLN A 56 -8.94 3.74 39.49
C GLN A 56 -8.18 2.82 38.51
N ARG A 57 -7.79 1.61 38.93
CA ARG A 57 -7.06 0.62 38.10
C ARG A 57 -7.69 0.38 36.72
N PRO A 58 -9.00 0.12 36.55
CA PRO A 58 -9.57 -0.16 35.23
C PRO A 58 -9.56 1.08 34.31
N ARG A 59 -9.70 2.29 34.88
CA ARG A 59 -9.63 3.55 34.12
C ARG A 59 -8.20 3.83 33.64
N LEU A 60 -7.22 3.64 34.51
CA LEU A 60 -5.80 3.81 34.16
C LEU A 60 -5.34 2.76 33.14
N ALA A 61 -5.81 1.51 33.25
CA ALA A 61 -5.54 0.46 32.27
C ALA A 61 -6.16 0.78 30.90
N GLN A 62 -7.38 1.32 30.85
CA GLN A 62 -8.01 1.77 29.60
C GLN A 62 -7.29 2.97 28.95
N LEU A 63 -6.81 3.93 29.75
CA LEU A 63 -6.05 5.07 29.25
C LEU A 63 -4.69 4.61 28.69
N ALA A 64 -3.95 3.79 29.44
CA ALA A 64 -2.70 3.20 28.96
C ALA A 64 -2.89 2.36 27.70
N ALA A 65 -3.98 1.58 27.61
CA ALA A 65 -4.30 0.80 26.42
C ALA A 65 -4.67 1.67 25.21
N ARG A 66 -5.33 2.83 25.41
CA ARG A 66 -5.64 3.79 24.34
C ARG A 66 -4.38 4.48 23.80
N ASP A 67 -3.48 4.88 24.68
CA ASP A 67 -2.24 5.57 24.30
C ASP A 67 -1.27 4.60 23.60
N ASP A 68 -1.25 3.35 24.03
CA ASP A 68 -0.49 2.26 23.40
C ASP A 68 -1.10 1.84 22.05
N LEU A 69 -2.43 1.87 21.90
CA LEU A 69 -3.10 1.62 20.62
C LEU A 69 -2.76 2.68 19.58
N MET A 70 -2.81 3.97 19.92
CA MET A 70 -2.44 5.03 18.99
C MET A 70 -0.98 4.93 18.59
N THR A 71 -0.08 4.70 19.55
CA THR A 71 1.36 4.58 19.27
C THR A 71 1.65 3.34 18.40
N ARG A 72 1.05 2.18 18.70
CA ARG A 72 1.18 0.97 17.89
C ARG A 72 0.51 1.07 16.52
N LEU A 73 -0.62 1.76 16.39
CA LEU A 73 -1.27 2.01 15.12
C LEU A 73 -0.49 3.02 14.29
N TRP A 74 0.10 4.04 14.92
CA TRP A 74 0.96 5.02 14.26
C TRP A 74 2.24 4.35 13.75
N HIS A 75 2.88 3.50 14.55
CA HIS A 75 4.01 2.68 14.09
C HIS A 75 3.56 1.68 13.02
N ARG A 76 2.41 1.01 13.14
CA ARG A 76 1.97 0.04 12.12
C ARG A 76 1.59 0.71 10.79
N CYS A 77 0.97 1.88 10.82
CA CYS A 77 0.70 2.69 9.62
C CYS A 77 2.00 3.22 9.00
N SER A 78 2.89 3.83 9.80
CA SER A 78 4.17 4.35 9.32
C SER A 78 5.05 3.25 8.73
N TYR A 79 5.21 2.11 9.43
CA TYR A 79 6.02 1.00 8.91
C TYR A 79 5.42 0.36 7.65
N SER A 80 4.09 0.33 7.48
CA SER A 80 3.48 -0.19 6.24
C SER A 80 3.78 0.69 5.00
N VAL A 81 3.84 2.01 5.20
CA VAL A 81 4.20 2.98 4.15
C VAL A 81 5.68 2.86 3.77
N PHE A 82 6.56 2.61 4.75
CA PHE A 82 8.00 2.47 4.47
C PHE A 82 8.38 1.08 3.91
N VAL A 83 7.73 0.00 4.35
CA VAL A 83 8.01 -1.37 3.88
C VAL A 83 7.54 -1.58 2.43
N THR A 84 6.45 -0.94 2.01
CA THR A 84 6.00 -0.98 0.61
C THR A 84 6.93 -0.19 -0.33
N ALA A 85 7.63 0.84 0.16
CA ALA A 85 8.57 1.63 -0.64
C ALA A 85 9.78 0.83 -1.17
N GLY A 86 10.22 -0.21 -0.44
CA GLY A 86 11.32 -1.08 -0.85
C GLY A 86 11.01 -1.90 -2.12
N GLY A 87 9.78 -2.38 -2.27
CA GLY A 87 9.34 -3.11 -3.46
C GLY A 87 9.01 -2.21 -4.66
N VAL A 88 8.54 -0.99 -4.40
CA VAL A 88 8.21 -0.01 -5.45
C VAL A 88 9.48 0.53 -6.13
N ARG A 89 10.54 0.81 -5.35
CA ARG A 89 11.84 1.24 -5.93
C ARG A 89 12.49 0.14 -6.77
N ALA A 90 12.36 -1.12 -6.36
CA ALA A 90 12.94 -2.26 -7.06
C ALA A 90 12.27 -2.56 -8.43
N THR A 91 11.06 -2.03 -8.67
CA THR A 91 10.30 -2.24 -9.90
C THR A 91 10.17 -0.99 -10.78
N THR A 92 10.66 0.17 -10.32
CA THR A 92 10.58 1.42 -11.08
C THR A 92 11.75 1.54 -12.04
N THR A 93 11.46 1.77 -13.31
CA THR A 93 12.51 1.94 -14.33
C THR A 93 13.04 3.38 -14.34
N PRO A 94 14.27 3.64 -14.79
CA PRO A 94 14.81 5.01 -14.87
C PRO A 94 13.94 5.97 -15.69
N ILE A 95 13.33 5.48 -16.77
CA ILE A 95 12.44 6.27 -17.64
C ILE A 95 11.16 6.70 -16.91
N ASP A 96 10.68 5.89 -15.95
CA ASP A 96 9.53 6.24 -15.12
C ASP A 96 9.85 7.43 -14.20
N TYR A 97 11.07 7.53 -13.67
CA TYR A 97 11.50 8.69 -12.88
C TYR A 97 11.59 9.95 -13.74
N VAL A 98 12.12 9.86 -14.97
CA VAL A 98 12.16 10.98 -15.91
C VAL A 98 10.74 11.46 -16.22
N ALA A 99 9.82 10.53 -16.51
CA ALA A 99 8.42 10.86 -16.75
C ALA A 99 7.77 11.54 -15.54
N LEU A 100 8.01 11.05 -14.31
CA LEU A 100 7.49 11.64 -13.09
C LEU A 100 8.04 13.04 -12.82
N VAL A 101 9.34 13.27 -13.03
CA VAL A 101 9.96 14.59 -12.87
C VAL A 101 9.42 15.57 -13.91
N LEU A 102 9.31 15.16 -15.17
CA LEU A 102 8.72 15.98 -16.24
C LEU A 102 7.26 16.32 -15.93
N LEU A 103 6.48 15.33 -15.48
CA LEU A 103 5.09 15.54 -15.08
C LEU A 103 4.99 16.55 -13.93
N LEU A 104 5.84 16.43 -12.91
CA LEU A 104 5.90 17.37 -11.80
C LEU A 104 6.21 18.80 -12.29
N ILE A 105 7.19 18.96 -13.19
CA ILE A 105 7.53 20.26 -13.78
C ILE A 105 6.32 20.85 -14.50
N VAL A 106 5.62 20.07 -15.33
CA VAL A 106 4.43 20.52 -16.07
C VAL A 106 3.31 20.95 -15.11
N VAL A 107 3.06 20.18 -14.04
CA VAL A 107 2.04 20.53 -13.04
C VAL A 107 2.41 21.84 -12.33
N ILE A 108 3.63 21.97 -11.82
CA ILE A 108 4.07 23.19 -11.12
C ILE A 108 4.00 24.40 -12.05
N THR A 109 4.53 24.28 -13.27
CA THR A 109 4.53 25.37 -14.25
C THR A 109 3.17 25.67 -14.86
N GLY A 110 2.18 24.78 -14.76
CA GLY A 110 0.79 25.05 -15.15
C GLY A 110 -0.03 25.72 -14.04
N VAL A 111 0.21 25.32 -12.79
CA VAL A 111 -0.46 25.89 -11.62
C VAL A 111 0.12 27.27 -11.26
N ALA A 112 1.44 27.44 -11.37
CA ALA A 112 2.10 28.68 -11.00
C ALA A 112 1.56 29.92 -11.75
N PRO A 113 1.39 29.95 -13.09
CA PRO A 113 0.76 31.08 -13.77
C PRO A 113 -0.66 31.34 -13.27
N THR A 114 -1.44 30.30 -13.00
CA THR A 114 -2.79 30.45 -12.47
C THR A 114 -2.81 31.16 -11.11
N ILE A 115 -1.83 30.90 -10.25
CA ILE A 115 -1.74 31.54 -8.93
C ILE A 115 -1.07 32.91 -9.03
N PHE A 116 0.06 33.04 -9.73
CA PHE A 116 0.87 34.26 -9.72
C PHE A 116 0.42 35.30 -10.74
N VAL A 117 -0.11 34.88 -11.89
CA VAL A 117 -0.51 35.79 -12.97
C VAL A 117 -1.98 36.18 -12.87
N ASN A 118 -2.87 35.24 -12.55
CA ASN A 118 -4.31 35.53 -12.46
C ASN A 118 -4.74 36.03 -11.08
N LEU A 119 -4.04 35.64 -10.01
CA LEU A 119 -4.43 35.98 -8.64
C LEU A 119 -3.62 37.16 -8.05
N ILE A 120 -2.38 37.37 -8.50
CA ILE A 120 -1.45 38.35 -7.90
C ILE A 120 -0.98 39.42 -8.91
N GLY A 121 -1.02 39.14 -10.22
CA GLY A 121 -0.54 40.04 -11.27
C GLY A 121 -1.65 40.75 -12.06
N GLU A 122 -1.26 41.61 -13.01
CA GLU A 122 -2.18 42.36 -13.87
C GLU A 122 -2.85 41.53 -14.99
N GLY A 123 -2.74 40.21 -14.96
CA GLY A 123 -3.28 39.32 -15.99
C GLY A 123 -2.45 39.36 -17.28
N TYR A 124 -1.69 38.30 -17.55
CA TYR A 124 -1.00 38.13 -18.82
C TYR A 124 -1.94 37.46 -19.83
N ASP A 125 -2.23 38.12 -20.95
CA ASP A 125 -3.05 37.53 -22.01
C ASP A 125 -2.27 36.51 -22.85
N TYR A 126 -2.20 35.28 -22.34
CA TYR A 126 -1.57 34.13 -22.99
C TYR A 126 -2.18 33.79 -24.36
N ARG A 127 -3.34 34.34 -24.72
CA ARG A 127 -3.97 34.13 -26.03
C ARG A 127 -3.22 34.82 -27.15
N THR A 128 -2.56 35.93 -26.84
CA THR A 128 -1.81 36.74 -27.80
C THR A 128 -0.42 36.20 -28.11
N THR A 129 0.02 35.15 -27.41
CA THR A 129 1.35 34.56 -27.61
C THR A 129 1.27 33.05 -27.75
N VAL A 130 1.08 32.33 -26.63
CA VAL A 130 1.12 30.87 -26.58
C VAL A 130 0.04 30.25 -27.45
N ALA A 131 -1.17 30.83 -27.45
CA ALA A 131 -2.26 30.30 -28.28
C ALA A 131 -2.04 30.55 -29.78
N LEU A 132 -1.43 31.68 -30.16
CA LEU A 132 -1.02 31.98 -31.55
C LEU A 132 0.01 30.98 -32.07
N TRP A 133 1.05 30.73 -31.28
CA TRP A 133 2.04 29.72 -31.61
C TRP A 133 1.43 28.31 -31.68
N PHE A 134 0.62 27.92 -30.69
CA PHE A 134 0.05 26.57 -30.61
C PHE A 134 -0.89 26.25 -31.78
N ARG A 135 -1.77 27.19 -32.15
CA ARG A 135 -2.64 27.00 -33.33
C ARG A 135 -1.84 26.93 -34.64
N GLY A 136 -0.75 27.69 -34.73
CA GLY A 136 0.14 27.70 -35.89
C GLY A 136 0.81 26.35 -36.15
N LEU A 137 1.03 25.53 -35.12
CA LEU A 137 1.59 24.18 -35.26
C LEU A 137 0.66 23.26 -36.07
N PHE A 138 -0.66 23.32 -35.87
CA PHE A 138 -1.62 22.54 -36.64
C PHE A 138 -1.84 23.09 -38.06
N GLY A 139 -1.60 24.40 -38.24
CA GLY A 139 -1.65 25.06 -39.55
C GLY A 139 -0.35 24.99 -40.36
N GLY A 140 0.70 24.36 -39.84
CA GLY A 140 2.01 24.29 -40.50
C GLY A 140 2.79 25.61 -40.58
N ASN A 141 2.30 26.67 -39.94
CA ASN A 141 2.96 27.97 -39.87
C ASN A 141 3.03 28.43 -38.40
N PRO A 142 4.00 27.93 -37.63
CA PRO A 142 4.19 28.34 -36.25
C PRO A 142 4.79 29.74 -36.19
N GLU A 143 4.06 30.69 -35.60
CA GLU A 143 4.55 32.05 -35.38
C GLU A 143 5.53 32.09 -34.20
N VAL A 144 6.78 31.70 -34.42
CA VAL A 144 7.82 31.56 -33.37
C VAL A 144 8.13 32.91 -32.68
N SER A 145 7.98 34.03 -33.40
CA SER A 145 8.15 35.39 -32.86
C SER A 145 7.21 35.66 -31.67
N SER A 146 5.98 35.15 -31.71
CA SER A 146 5.00 35.29 -30.62
C SER A 146 5.48 34.65 -29.31
N MET A 147 6.33 33.63 -29.40
CA MET A 147 6.89 32.91 -28.26
C MET A 147 8.05 33.66 -27.59
N VAL A 148 8.78 34.49 -28.35
CA VAL A 148 9.89 35.32 -27.85
C VAL A 148 9.39 36.47 -26.96
N GLY A 149 8.13 36.89 -27.14
CA GLY A 149 7.46 37.85 -26.25
C GLY A 149 6.85 37.22 -24.99
N ALA A 150 6.78 35.89 -24.89
CA ALA A 150 6.09 35.21 -23.79
C ALA A 150 6.95 35.12 -22.51
N PRO A 151 6.39 35.24 -21.29
CA PRO A 151 7.13 35.01 -20.06
C PRO A 151 7.76 33.62 -20.02
N LEU A 152 8.94 33.52 -19.41
CA LEU A 152 9.77 32.31 -19.42
C LEU A 152 9.01 31.07 -18.92
N ILE A 153 8.11 31.23 -17.93
CA ILE A 153 7.35 30.12 -17.37
C ILE A 153 6.48 29.39 -18.40
N TYR A 154 5.87 30.13 -19.34
CA TYR A 154 5.06 29.54 -20.41
C TYR A 154 5.93 28.79 -21.43
N ARG A 155 7.15 29.27 -21.70
CA ARG A 155 8.11 28.61 -22.59
C ARG A 155 8.63 27.30 -21.98
N ILE A 156 8.91 27.31 -20.67
CA ILE A 156 9.31 26.10 -19.93
C ILE A 156 8.17 25.08 -19.93
N HIS A 157 6.94 25.51 -19.64
CA HIS A 157 5.77 24.63 -19.66
C HIS A 157 5.56 23.99 -21.04
N ALA A 158 5.58 24.78 -22.11
CA ALA A 158 5.41 24.28 -23.48
C ALA A 158 6.52 23.27 -23.87
N THR A 159 7.78 23.59 -23.56
CA THR A 159 8.91 22.68 -23.82
C THR A 159 8.79 21.39 -23.02
N ALA A 160 8.42 21.48 -21.74
CA ALA A 160 8.22 20.31 -20.88
C ALA A 160 7.05 19.43 -21.35
N ALA A 161 5.97 20.04 -21.86
CA ALA A 161 4.86 19.29 -22.46
C ALA A 161 5.31 18.50 -23.69
N TRP A 162 6.10 19.09 -24.59
CA TRP A 162 6.68 18.37 -25.73
C TRP A 162 7.65 17.26 -25.32
N ALA A 163 8.45 17.48 -24.27
CA ALA A 163 9.30 16.44 -23.71
C ALA A 163 8.50 15.25 -23.17
N ILE A 164 7.35 15.49 -22.51
CA ILE A 164 6.43 14.42 -22.09
C ILE A 164 5.92 13.66 -23.31
N TRP A 165 5.50 14.32 -24.39
CA TRP A 165 5.04 13.62 -25.61
C TRP A 165 6.09 12.66 -26.18
N ILE A 166 7.37 13.02 -26.13
CA ILE A 166 8.48 12.16 -26.57
C ILE A 166 8.69 10.98 -25.62
N VAL A 167 8.63 11.22 -24.29
CA VAL A 167 8.85 10.19 -23.26
C VAL A 167 7.63 9.27 -23.07
N TRP A 168 6.44 9.74 -23.43
CA TRP A 168 5.15 9.08 -23.19
C TRP A 168 5.13 7.61 -23.67
N PRO A 169 5.45 7.25 -24.93
CA PRO A 169 5.36 5.87 -25.39
C PRO A 169 6.35 4.91 -24.72
N PHE A 170 7.40 5.44 -24.08
CA PHE A 170 8.46 4.66 -23.43
C PHE A 170 8.27 4.51 -21.92
N SER A 171 7.25 5.13 -21.35
CA SER A 171 7.02 5.16 -19.90
C SER A 171 5.69 4.50 -19.53
N ARG A 172 5.46 4.30 -18.22
CA ARG A 172 4.17 3.85 -17.70
C ARG A 172 2.98 4.75 -18.08
N LEU A 173 3.21 5.99 -18.53
CA LEU A 173 2.16 6.91 -18.97
C LEU A 173 1.33 6.37 -20.15
N VAL A 174 1.85 5.42 -20.94
CA VAL A 174 1.10 4.75 -22.01
C VAL A 174 -0.21 4.12 -21.50
N HIS A 175 -0.24 3.71 -20.22
CA HIS A 175 -1.43 3.12 -19.60
C HIS A 175 -2.61 4.10 -19.48
N ALA A 176 -2.36 5.41 -19.55
CA ALA A 176 -3.43 6.40 -19.60
C ALA A 176 -4.35 6.19 -20.83
N TRP A 177 -3.84 5.59 -21.90
CA TRP A 177 -4.62 5.28 -23.11
C TRP A 177 -5.46 4.01 -22.99
N SER A 178 -5.09 3.10 -22.09
CA SER A 178 -5.84 1.86 -21.82
C SER A 178 -6.98 2.04 -20.82
N LEU A 179 -7.34 3.28 -20.46
CA LEU A 179 -8.54 3.54 -19.65
C LEU A 179 -9.75 2.90 -20.35
N PRO A 180 -10.37 1.89 -19.73
CA PRO A 180 -11.38 1.10 -20.41
C PRO A 180 -12.72 1.83 -20.38
N VAL A 181 -12.83 2.96 -21.09
CA VAL A 181 -14.07 3.74 -21.21
C VAL A 181 -15.21 2.84 -21.72
N TRP A 182 -14.87 1.86 -22.55
CA TRP A 182 -15.80 0.88 -23.08
C TRP A 182 -16.38 -0.08 -22.03
N TYR A 183 -15.77 -0.26 -20.85
CA TYR A 183 -16.34 -1.10 -19.80
C TYR A 183 -17.69 -0.61 -19.29
N LEU A 184 -18.00 0.69 -19.45
CA LEU A 184 -19.32 1.23 -19.11
C LEU A 184 -20.45 0.59 -19.91
N TRP A 185 -20.17 0.12 -21.13
CA TRP A 185 -21.14 -0.56 -22.00
C TRP A 185 -20.86 -2.06 -22.14
N ARG A 186 -19.93 -2.62 -21.36
CA ARG A 186 -19.55 -4.04 -21.45
C ARG A 186 -20.59 -4.92 -20.74
N PRO A 187 -21.11 -5.98 -21.38
CA PRO A 187 -21.90 -7.01 -20.71
C PRO A 187 -21.12 -7.64 -19.54
N TYR A 188 -21.77 -7.83 -18.39
CA TYR A 188 -21.13 -8.36 -17.18
C TYR A 188 -20.52 -9.75 -17.40
N ILE A 189 -21.16 -10.55 -18.25
CA ILE A 189 -20.72 -11.91 -18.60
C ILE A 189 -20.22 -11.90 -20.03
N VAL A 190 -18.96 -12.28 -20.21
CA VAL A 190 -18.37 -12.50 -21.54
C VAL A 190 -18.21 -13.98 -21.79
N TYR A 191 -19.07 -14.51 -22.67
CA TYR A 191 -18.90 -15.83 -23.24
C TYR A 191 -17.84 -15.75 -24.33
N ARG A 192 -16.86 -16.64 -24.27
CA ARG A 192 -15.83 -16.78 -25.30
C ARG A 192 -16.07 -18.12 -25.96
N ASP A 193 -16.52 -18.09 -27.21
CA ASP A 193 -16.67 -19.30 -28.00
C ASP A 193 -15.30 -19.96 -28.15
N ARG A 194 -15.26 -21.25 -27.88
CA ARG A 194 -14.10 -22.07 -28.21
C ARG A 194 -14.23 -22.42 -29.67
N VAL A 195 -13.29 -21.95 -30.49
CA VAL A 195 -13.06 -22.59 -31.80
C VAL A 195 -12.74 -24.04 -31.47
N ALA A 196 -13.59 -24.97 -31.91
CA ALA A 196 -13.34 -26.39 -31.74
C ALA A 196 -12.06 -26.73 -32.53
N THR A 197 -10.92 -26.79 -31.85
CA THR A 197 -9.73 -27.42 -32.42
C THR A 197 -10.10 -28.86 -32.66
N VAL A 198 -10.23 -29.26 -33.94
CA VAL A 198 -10.49 -30.65 -34.30
C VAL A 198 -9.41 -31.49 -33.61
N PRO A 199 -9.76 -32.45 -32.74
CA PRO A 199 -8.77 -33.32 -32.12
C PRO A 199 -7.93 -33.96 -33.22
N HIS A 200 -6.61 -33.81 -33.14
CA HIS A 200 -5.68 -34.44 -34.07
C HIS A 200 -5.52 -35.91 -33.68
N GLU A 201 -6.62 -36.68 -33.60
CA GLU A 201 -6.55 -38.12 -33.40
C GLU A 201 -6.24 -38.76 -34.77
N PRO A 202 -5.22 -39.61 -34.87
CA PRO A 202 -5.00 -40.42 -36.06
C PRO A 202 -6.23 -41.32 -36.28
N GLY A 203 -7.10 -40.95 -37.24
CA GLY A 203 -8.27 -41.74 -37.65
C GLY A 203 -9.65 -41.15 -37.34
N THR A 204 -9.75 -39.94 -36.75
CA THR A 204 -11.05 -39.35 -36.35
C THR A 204 -11.51 -38.18 -37.22
N SER A 205 -10.65 -37.67 -38.11
CA SER A 205 -10.87 -36.42 -38.88
C SER A 205 -11.97 -36.45 -39.95
N GLY A 206 -12.90 -37.41 -39.90
CA GLY A 206 -13.94 -37.59 -40.91
C GLY A 206 -15.32 -38.04 -40.41
N ARG A 207 -15.55 -38.23 -39.11
CA ARG A 207 -16.89 -38.67 -38.65
C ARG A 207 -17.85 -37.49 -38.49
N ARG A 208 -18.49 -37.15 -39.62
CA ARG A 208 -19.75 -36.40 -39.70
C ARG A 208 -20.74 -37.01 -38.69
N TRP A 209 -21.13 -36.21 -37.69
CA TRP A 209 -22.16 -36.57 -36.73
C TRP A 209 -23.40 -37.09 -37.47
N ARG A 210 -23.73 -38.37 -37.29
CA ARG A 210 -24.98 -38.96 -37.78
C ARG A 210 -26.05 -38.67 -36.72
N SER A 211 -27.02 -37.83 -37.07
CA SER A 211 -28.16 -37.54 -36.21
C SER A 211 -28.97 -38.81 -35.98
N ILE A 212 -28.88 -39.38 -34.78
CA ILE A 212 -29.78 -40.45 -34.33
C ILE A 212 -31.03 -39.74 -33.82
N GLY A 213 -32.01 -39.59 -34.70
CA GLY A 213 -33.28 -38.98 -34.36
C GLY A 213 -34.05 -38.52 -35.58
N SER A 214 -34.77 -39.44 -36.25
CA SER A 214 -35.97 -39.06 -36.96
C SER A 214 -37.06 -40.12 -36.84
N ARG A 215 -38.09 -39.72 -36.09
CA ARG A 215 -39.50 -40.13 -36.04
C ARG A 215 -39.83 -41.59 -35.68
N TYR A 216 -40.39 -41.73 -34.48
CA TYR A 216 -41.52 -42.62 -34.21
C TYR A 216 -42.70 -42.25 -35.13
#